data_AF-A0A929EAJ5-F1
#
_entry.id   AF-A0A929EAJ5-F1
#
_cell.length_a   1.000
_cell.length_b   1.000
_cell.length_c   1.000
_cell.angle_alpha   90.00
_cell.angle_beta   90.00
_cell.angle_gamma   90.00
#
_symmetry.space_group_name_H-M   'P 1'
#
loop_
_entity.id
_entity.type
_entity.pdbx_description
1 polymer ?
#
loop_
_entity_poly.entity_id
_entity_poly.type
_entity_poly.pdbx_seq_one_letter_code
_entity_poly.pdbx_strand_id
1 'polypeptide(L)'
;MSSITVNVTLYGPLAKFAGGKYIAQEDVILKAGAKVKDLMDHFSISHDQKSYLFINAVLCDMPGLLASIEERLQNGDHVGIFSLQHMWPYQYRDGIRMSETLTETLQKHGAMHNVY
;
A
#
# COMPACT_ATOMS: atom_id res chain seq x y z
N MET A 1 5.97 -25.45 6.62
CA MET A 1 6.00 -24.27 5.74
C MET A 1 5.98 -23.05 6.64
N SER A 2 6.93 -22.14 6.51
CA SER A 2 6.97 -20.93 7.34
C SER A 2 5.91 -19.94 6.87
N SER A 3 5.14 -19.39 7.80
CA SER A 3 4.16 -18.31 7.58
C SER A 3 4.65 -17.02 8.21
N ILE A 4 4.13 -15.89 7.74
CA ILE A 4 4.30 -14.57 8.32
C ILE A 4 2.92 -14.00 8.66
N THR A 5 2.85 -13.22 9.72
CA THR A 5 1.67 -12.42 10.07
C THR A 5 1.98 -10.97 9.76
N VAL A 6 1.11 -10.33 8.99
CA VAL A 6 1.23 -8.91 8.61
C VAL A 6 0.00 -8.19 9.12
N ASN A 7 0.18 -7.06 9.79
CA ASN A 7 -0.92 -6.24 10.25
C ASN A 7 -1.35 -5.29 9.13
N VAL A 8 -2.58 -5.40 8.65
CA VAL A 8 -3.05 -4.63 7.50
C VAL A 8 -4.15 -3.69 7.94
N THR A 9 -3.99 -2.40 7.62
CA THR A 9 -5.02 -1.39 7.81
C THR A 9 -5.52 -0.91 6.45
N LEU A 10 -6.82 -1.12 6.19
CA LEU A 10 -7.50 -0.69 4.99
C LEU A 10 -8.28 0.60 5.28
N TYR A 11 -8.03 1.63 4.47
CA TYR A 11 -8.68 2.94 4.60
C TYR A 11 -9.68 3.22 3.48
N GLY A 12 -10.73 3.96 3.82
CA GLY A 12 -11.80 4.33 2.91
C GLY A 12 -12.69 3.15 2.54
N PRO A 13 -13.25 3.13 1.31
CA PRO A 13 -14.05 2.02 0.80
C PRO A 13 -13.36 0.65 0.78
N LEU A 14 -12.03 0.58 0.92
CA LEU A 14 -11.32 -0.70 1.05
C LEU A 14 -11.58 -1.37 2.41
N ALA A 15 -11.96 -0.60 3.44
CA ALA A 15 -12.28 -1.14 4.76
C ALA A 15 -13.34 -2.25 4.73
N LYS A 16 -14.24 -2.22 3.73
CA LYS A 16 -15.26 -3.26 3.53
C LYS A 16 -14.69 -4.66 3.36
N PHE A 17 -13.47 -4.79 2.83
CA PHE A 17 -12.82 -6.08 2.61
C PHE A 17 -12.33 -6.73 3.90
N ALA A 18 -12.15 -5.93 4.97
CA ALA A 18 -11.83 -6.40 6.32
C ALA A 18 -12.99 -6.11 7.31
N GLY A 19 -14.23 -6.01 6.81
CA GLY A 19 -15.44 -5.87 7.63
C GLY A 19 -15.70 -4.50 8.24
N GLY A 20 -14.93 -3.46 7.89
CA GLY A 20 -15.12 -2.09 8.35
C GLY A 20 -15.85 -1.19 7.35
N LYS A 21 -16.19 0.03 7.80
CA LYS A 21 -16.92 1.03 6.98
C LYS A 21 -16.00 2.08 6.34
N TYR A 22 -15.04 2.61 7.10
CA TYR A 22 -14.09 3.64 6.66
C TYR A 22 -12.65 3.33 7.03
N ILE A 23 -12.45 2.51 8.07
CA ILE A 23 -11.18 1.94 8.47
C ILE A 23 -11.45 0.52 8.94
N ALA A 24 -10.56 -0.39 8.60
CA ALA A 24 -10.55 -1.76 9.10
C ALA A 24 -9.11 -2.21 9.29
N GLN A 25 -8.85 -2.98 10.33
CA GLN A 25 -7.54 -3.56 10.60
C GLN A 25 -7.70 -5.06 10.76
N GLU A 26 -6.84 -5.82 10.09
CA GLU A 26 -6.84 -7.28 10.12
C GLU A 26 -5.41 -7.82 10.09
N ASP A 27 -5.16 -8.86 10.88
CA ASP A 27 -3.90 -9.59 10.85
C ASP A 27 -3.99 -10.69 9.80
N VAL A 28 -3.22 -10.55 8.72
CA VAL A 28 -3.24 -11.47 7.59
C VAL A 28 -2.08 -12.45 7.69
N ILE A 29 -2.39 -13.74 7.58
CA ILE A 29 -1.39 -14.81 7.57
C ILE A 29 -1.04 -15.15 6.12
N LEU A 30 0.21 -14.89 5.74
CA LEU A 30 0.75 -15.17 4.41
C LEU A 30 1.89 -16.19 4.48
N LYS A 31 2.28 -16.73 3.33
CA LYS A 31 3.49 -17.57 3.23
C LYS A 31 4.74 -16.72 3.44
N ALA A 32 5.78 -17.29 4.03
CA ALA A 32 7.07 -16.61 4.11
C ALA A 32 7.60 -16.25 2.71
N GLY A 33 8.07 -15.01 2.56
CA GLY A 33 8.49 -14.46 1.27
C GLY A 33 7.34 -13.96 0.39
N ALA A 34 6.11 -13.89 0.92
CA ALA A 34 4.99 -13.23 0.26
C ALA A 34 5.31 -11.77 -0.06
N LYS A 35 4.77 -11.31 -1.17
CA LYS A 35 4.93 -9.94 -1.69
C LYS A 35 3.67 -9.13 -1.43
N VAL A 36 3.77 -7.82 -1.63
CA VAL A 36 2.61 -6.93 -1.64
C VAL A 36 1.53 -7.41 -2.59
N LYS A 37 1.90 -7.96 -3.76
CA LYS A 37 0.95 -8.59 -4.68
C LYS A 37 0.11 -9.68 -4.02
N ASP A 38 0.76 -10.61 -3.31
CA ASP A 38 0.06 -11.72 -2.64
C ASP A 38 -0.93 -11.22 -1.58
N LEU A 39 -0.59 -10.10 -0.92
CA LEU A 39 -1.47 -9.44 0.03
C LEU A 39 -2.68 -8.77 -0.64
N MET A 40 -2.46 -8.10 -1.76
CA MET A 40 -3.55 -7.49 -2.55
C MET A 40 -4.50 -8.57 -3.09
N ASP A 41 -3.93 -9.66 -3.59
CA ASP A 41 -4.67 -10.83 -4.09
C ASP A 41 -5.50 -11.48 -2.97
N HIS A 42 -4.99 -11.52 -1.73
CA HIS A 42 -5.73 -12.04 -0.55
C HIS A 42 -7.03 -11.29 -0.31
N PHE A 43 -7.01 -9.95 -0.36
CA PHE A 43 -8.21 -9.12 -0.20
C PHE A 43 -9.05 -8.98 -1.48
N SER A 44 -8.61 -9.58 -2.60
CA SER A 44 -9.21 -9.38 -3.93
C SER A 44 -9.32 -7.89 -4.31
N ILE A 45 -8.35 -7.08 -3.88
CA ILE A 45 -8.30 -5.65 -4.20
C ILE A 45 -7.54 -5.51 -5.52
N SER A 46 -8.20 -4.92 -6.52
CA SER A 46 -7.53 -4.63 -7.78
C SER A 46 -6.58 -3.44 -7.63
N HIS A 47 -5.43 -3.50 -8.32
CA HIS A 47 -4.35 -2.51 -8.15
C HIS A 47 -4.76 -1.08 -8.53
N ASP A 48 -5.71 -0.93 -9.45
CA ASP A 48 -6.33 0.32 -9.87
C ASP A 48 -7.22 0.97 -8.80
N GLN A 49 -7.68 0.20 -7.80
CA GLN A 49 -8.48 0.72 -6.68
C GLN A 49 -7.61 1.29 -5.55
N LYS A 50 -6.30 1.08 -5.62
CA LYS A 50 -5.32 1.52 -4.61
C LYS A 50 -4.79 2.91 -4.94
N SER A 51 -4.77 3.75 -3.91
CA SER A 51 -4.15 5.08 -3.90
C SER A 51 -2.71 4.96 -3.42
N TYR A 52 -2.52 4.89 -2.10
CA TYR A 52 -1.20 4.84 -1.47
C TYR A 52 -1.03 3.53 -0.72
N LEU A 53 0.21 3.05 -0.68
CA LEU A 53 0.61 1.92 0.14
C LEU A 53 1.77 2.30 1.03
N PHE A 54 1.64 1.98 2.31
CA PHE A 54 2.66 2.16 3.31
C PHE A 54 3.07 0.83 3.89
N ILE A 55 4.37 0.63 4.12
CA ILE A 55 4.91 -0.49 4.88
C ILE A 55 5.74 0.12 6.02
N ASN A 56 5.40 -0.17 7.27
CA ASN A 56 6.09 0.36 8.45
C ASN A 56 6.25 1.89 8.43
N ALA A 57 5.18 2.60 8.06
CA ALA A 57 5.13 4.06 7.87
C ALA A 57 6.06 4.63 6.77
N VAL A 58 6.61 3.77 5.91
CA VAL A 58 7.34 4.16 4.70
C VAL A 58 6.37 4.13 3.51
N LEU A 59 6.33 5.22 2.75
CA LEU A 59 5.53 5.27 1.53
C LEU A 59 6.22 4.43 0.44
N CYS A 60 5.58 3.33 0.04
CA CYS A 60 6.12 2.39 -0.96
C CYS A 60 5.40 2.50 -2.31
N ASP A 61 4.17 3.05 -2.35
CA ASP A 61 3.42 3.12 -3.61
C ASP A 61 2.44 4.27 -3.68
N MET A 62 2.17 4.72 -4.89
CA MET A 62 1.32 5.88 -5.20
C MET A 62 0.27 5.54 -6.27
N PRO A 63 -0.77 6.39 -6.42
CA PRO A 63 -1.82 6.16 -7.41
C PRO A 63 -1.22 6.05 -8.82
N GLY A 64 -1.57 4.98 -9.53
CA GLY A 64 -1.07 4.74 -10.89
C GLY A 64 0.36 4.20 -10.98
N LEU A 65 1.02 3.95 -9.84
CA LEU A 65 2.31 3.25 -9.78
C LEU A 65 2.13 1.81 -9.26
N LEU A 66 3.06 0.94 -9.68
CA LEU A 66 3.19 -0.45 -9.22
C LEU A 66 4.56 -0.68 -8.56
N ALA A 67 5.14 0.36 -7.94
CA ALA A 67 6.51 0.33 -7.44
C ALA A 67 6.70 -0.74 -6.34
N SER A 68 5.66 -0.93 -5.51
CA SER A 68 5.72 -1.82 -4.36
C SER A 68 5.29 -3.27 -4.64
N ILE A 69 4.81 -3.60 -5.84
CA ILE A 69 4.11 -4.88 -6.09
C ILE A 69 5.00 -6.10 -5.83
N GLU A 70 6.31 -5.95 -6.07
CA GLU A 70 7.32 -6.98 -5.87
C GLU A 70 8.02 -6.91 -4.50
N GLU A 71 7.71 -5.91 -3.67
CA GLU A 71 8.30 -5.78 -2.33
C GLU A 71 7.86 -6.95 -1.45
N ARG A 72 8.84 -7.56 -0.77
CA ARG A 72 8.61 -8.71 0.12
C ARG A 72 8.21 -8.24 1.50
N LEU A 73 7.16 -8.84 2.03
CA LEU A 73 6.67 -8.60 3.38
C LEU A 73 7.42 -9.48 4.38
N GLN A 74 7.63 -8.92 5.57
CA GLN A 74 8.25 -9.58 6.71
C GLN A 74 7.22 -9.82 7.81
N ASN A 75 7.51 -10.77 8.69
CA ASN A 75 6.66 -11.05 9.83
C ASN A 75 6.62 -9.84 10.79
N GLY A 76 5.42 -9.36 11.09
CA GLY A 76 5.19 -8.19 11.94
C GLY A 76 5.15 -6.86 11.18
N ASP A 77 5.25 -6.88 9.84
CA ASP A 77 5.09 -5.65 9.05
C ASP A 77 3.69 -5.05 9.24
N HIS A 78 3.63 -3.72 9.24
CA HIS A 78 2.39 -2.96 9.26
C HIS A 78 2.14 -2.33 7.90
N VAL A 79 1.07 -2.75 7.22
CA VAL A 79 0.74 -2.31 5.87
C VAL A 79 -0.51 -1.44 5.88
N GLY A 80 -0.39 -0.20 5.42
CA GLY A 80 -1.51 0.73 5.26
C GLY A 80 -1.90 0.87 3.78
N ILE A 81 -3.15 0.54 3.43
CA ILE A 81 -3.64 0.62 2.04
C ILE A 81 -4.80 1.63 1.97
N PHE A 82 -4.62 2.65 1.13
CA PHE A 82 -5.60 3.71 0.94
C PHE A 82 -6.36 3.51 -0.37
N SER A 83 -7.68 3.70 -0.36
CA SER A 83 -8.51 3.69 -1.57
C SER A 83 -8.25 4.90 -2.47
N LEU A 84 -8.33 4.73 -3.80
CA LEU A 84 -8.18 5.81 -4.79
C LEU A 84 -9.14 7.00 -4.56
N GLN A 85 -10.35 6.73 -4.04
CA GLN A 85 -11.39 7.73 -3.83
C GLN A 85 -11.08 8.73 -2.71
N HIS A 86 -10.18 8.40 -1.80
CA HIS A 86 -9.71 9.31 -0.76
C HIS A 86 -8.27 9.73 -1.11
N MET A 87 -8.15 10.77 -1.92
CA MET A 87 -6.87 11.40 -2.23
C MET A 87 -6.25 11.96 -0.96
N TRP A 88 -5.04 11.53 -0.64
CA TRP A 88 -4.20 12.19 0.35
C TRP A 88 -3.77 13.56 -0.22
N PRO A 89 -4.10 14.69 0.45
CA PRO A 89 -3.68 16.01 0.01
C PRO A 89 -2.16 16.07 -0.12
N TYR A 90 -1.67 16.65 -1.22
CA TYR A 90 -0.24 16.82 -1.52
C TYR A 90 0.55 17.45 -0.35
N GLN A 91 -0.11 18.31 0.44
CA GLN A 91 0.44 19.02 1.59
C GLN A 91 1.01 18.12 2.68
N TYR A 92 0.62 16.84 2.73
CA TYR A 92 1.14 15.86 3.69
C TYR A 92 2.28 15.01 3.12
N ARG A 93 2.70 15.23 1.87
CA ARG A 93 3.79 14.46 1.23
C ARG A 93 5.17 15.02 1.55
N ASP A 94 5.28 16.28 1.98
CA ASP A 94 6.54 16.85 2.42
C ASP A 94 6.97 16.24 3.77
N GLY A 95 8.10 15.54 3.77
CA GLY A 95 8.71 14.95 4.98
C GLY A 95 8.38 13.49 5.26
N ILE A 96 7.57 12.82 4.43
CA ILE A 96 7.33 11.37 4.55
C ILE A 96 8.53 10.60 4.00
N ARG A 97 8.97 9.57 4.75
CA ARG A 97 10.02 8.65 4.30
C ARG A 97 9.47 7.80 3.14
N MET A 98 10.06 7.94 1.95
CA MET A 98 9.73 7.15 0.77
C MET A 98 10.66 5.94 0.64
N SER A 99 10.18 4.83 0.07
CA SER A 99 11.05 3.69 -0.26
C SER A 99 12.00 4.04 -1.41
N GLU A 100 13.15 3.36 -1.45
CA GLU A 100 14.11 3.51 -2.56
C GLU A 100 13.44 3.11 -3.89
N THR A 101 12.66 2.03 -3.89
CA THR A 101 11.88 1.55 -5.05
C THR A 101 10.94 2.62 -5.60
N LEU A 102 10.21 3.32 -4.70
CA LEU A 102 9.30 4.39 -5.09
C LEU A 102 10.06 5.60 -5.64
N THR A 103 11.18 5.95 -4.99
CA THR A 103 12.04 7.06 -5.42
C THR A 103 12.59 6.82 -6.83
N GLU A 104 13.07 5.61 -7.12
CA GLU A 104 13.52 5.24 -8.46
C GLU A 104 12.39 5.25 -9.50
N THR A 105 11.19 4.80 -9.11
CA THR A 105 10.04 4.78 -10.01
C THR A 105 9.57 6.19 -10.37
N LEU A 106 9.57 7.11 -9.39
CA LEU A 106 9.25 8.52 -9.59
C LEU A 106 10.29 9.23 -10.46
N GLN A 107 11.58 8.95 -10.27
CA GLN A 107 12.65 9.47 -11.13
C GLN A 107 12.50 9.01 -12.59
N LYS A 108 12.01 7.78 -12.81
CA LYS A 108 11.78 7.23 -14.15
C LYS A 108 10.51 7.76 -14.84
N HIS A 109 9.44 8.01 -14.09
CA HIS A 109 8.15 8.46 -14.65
C HIS A 109 7.97 9.99 -14.68
N GLY A 110 8.90 10.75 -14.09
CA GLY A 110 8.78 12.20 -13.92
C GLY A 110 7.78 12.53 -12.82
N ALA A 111 8.09 13.57 -12.03
CA ALA A 111 7.14 14.10 -11.05
C ALA A 111 5.82 14.41 -11.78
N MET A 112 4.72 13.78 -11.34
CA MET A 112 3.38 14.01 -11.91
C MET A 112 3.15 15.52 -12.04
N HIS A 113 3.03 15.99 -13.28
CA HIS A 113 2.61 17.35 -13.54
C HIS A 113 1.14 17.46 -13.14
N ASN A 114 0.88 18.35 -12.18
CA ASN A 114 -0.46 18.71 -11.74
C ASN A 114 -1.29 19.13 -12.96
N VAL A 115 -2.36 18.39 -13.25
CA VAL A 115 -3.47 18.92 -14.05
C VAL A 115 -4.52 19.38 -13.04
N TYR A 116 -4.64 20.70 -12.92
CA TYR A 116 -5.63 21.41 -12.11
C TYR A 116 -7.06 21.18 -12.62
#